data_AF-A0A2G2XX27-F1
#
_entry.id   AF-A0A2G2XX27-F1
#
_cell.length_a   1.000
_cell.length_b   1.000
_cell.length_c   1.000
_cell.angle_alpha   90.00
_cell.angle_beta   90.00
_cell.angle_gamma   90.00
#
_symmetry.space_group_name_H-M   'P 1'
#
loop_
_entity.id
_entity.type
_entity.pdbx_description
1 polymer ?
#
loop_
_entity_poly.entity_id
_entity_poly.type
_entity_poly.pdbx_seq_one_letter_code
_entity_poly.pdbx_strand_id
1 'polypeptide(L)'
;MDTNSNSERLKLDPSNIHKNLEINGGLVGSEKIDFFDKECSKVAEHVFLGGDAVAKYKDILKQNGITHVLNCVGIVCPEYFKSNFVYQTLWLYDSPSEDITSILYDVFDYFEDVREQQGRAFVHCYQGVSRSTSLVISYLMWREGQSFDDAFGYVKAARDITDPNIGFSCQLLQYQKRVRASPLSPSLLLRMYRVAPHSPYDPLHLTPKMLNDPSPSALDSRGAFIIHIPSSIYAWIGKRSDTIMERYDRGAVCQIVHYEKVQGLIITVMEGEEPLYFWDAFSNFLPLMEKLKNGGDAIESSSKVKDYPDEVSHPRILRWLAAKSNTRIKAVDFFNPPDNAYVDEIICLARARQLAYPDAYDVPDKIMDLNFYNNFKDRYKELSKLADTPGGPGFDWLVSMF
;
A
#
# COMPACT_ATOMS: atom_id res chain seq x y z
N MET A 1 -1.47 21.22 32.31
CA MET A 1 -0.15 21.62 31.80
C MET A 1 -0.29 21.66 30.30
N ASP A 2 -0.35 22.86 29.75
CA ASP A 2 -0.57 23.11 28.33
C ASP A 2 0.63 22.62 27.51
N THR A 3 0.43 21.57 26.70
CA THR A 3 1.40 21.15 25.69
C THR A 3 1.16 21.97 24.43
N ASN A 4 1.91 23.06 24.34
CA ASN A 4 2.10 23.88 23.16
C ASN A 4 2.80 23.03 22.07
N SER A 5 2.05 22.34 21.21
CA SER A 5 2.64 21.74 20.01
C SER A 5 2.69 22.82 18.92
N ASN A 6 3.88 23.33 18.64
CA ASN A 6 4.16 24.16 17.47
C ASN A 6 3.89 23.37 16.18
N SER A 7 2.62 23.30 15.76
CA SER A 7 2.26 22.91 14.40
C SER A 7 2.43 24.14 13.50
N GLU A 8 3.67 24.50 13.18
CA GLU A 8 3.93 25.47 12.13
C GLU A 8 3.30 24.94 10.83
N ARG A 9 2.41 25.74 10.21
CA ARG A 9 1.89 25.47 8.86
C ARG A 9 3.07 25.25 7.91
N LEU A 10 2.90 24.35 6.95
CA LEU A 10 3.84 24.18 5.86
C LEU A 10 4.09 25.55 5.22
N LYS A 11 5.36 25.88 5.06
CA LYS A 11 5.77 27.00 4.20
C LYS A 11 5.56 26.56 2.76
N LEU A 12 4.31 26.66 2.33
CA LEU A 12 3.89 26.52 0.95
C LEU A 12 4.64 27.56 0.11
N ASP A 13 5.12 27.19 -1.07
CA ASP A 13 5.93 28.04 -1.95
C ASP A 13 5.08 28.64 -3.10
N PRO A 14 4.47 29.83 -2.92
CA PRO A 14 3.66 30.45 -3.96
C PRO A 14 4.48 31.00 -5.14
N SER A 15 5.82 31.05 -5.04
CA SER A 15 6.65 31.62 -6.11
C SER A 15 6.70 30.76 -7.37
N ASN A 16 6.59 29.43 -7.22
CA ASN A 16 6.48 28.50 -8.35
C ASN A 16 5.11 28.52 -9.01
N ILE A 17 4.05 28.87 -8.26
CA ILE A 17 2.68 28.96 -8.77
C ILE A 17 2.59 30.02 -9.87
N HIS A 18 3.13 31.22 -9.61
CA HIS A 18 3.10 32.31 -10.58
C HIS A 18 3.95 32.03 -11.84
N LYS A 19 5.15 31.45 -11.68
CA LYS A 19 6.01 31.07 -12.82
C LYS A 19 5.35 30.03 -13.73
N ASN A 20 4.74 28.99 -13.16
CA ASN A 20 4.12 27.93 -13.96
C ASN A 20 2.86 28.41 -14.67
N LEU A 21 2.07 29.30 -14.05
CA LEU A 21 0.88 29.89 -14.68
C LEU A 21 1.23 30.72 -15.93
N GLU A 22 2.35 31.45 -15.90
CA GLU A 22 2.83 32.23 -17.05
C GLU A 22 3.36 31.35 -18.18
N ILE A 23 4.06 30.26 -17.87
CA ILE A 23 4.64 29.33 -18.86
C ILE A 23 3.56 28.44 -19.51
N ASN A 24 2.56 28.01 -18.74
CA ASN A 24 1.57 27.01 -19.19
C ASN A 24 0.38 27.58 -19.97
N GLY A 25 0.23 28.91 -20.05
CA GLY A 25 -0.90 29.57 -20.71
C GLY A 25 -1.06 29.28 -22.21
N GLY A 26 -0.08 28.61 -22.85
CA GLY A 26 -0.09 28.30 -24.28
C GLY A 26 0.24 26.86 -24.70
N LEU A 27 0.44 25.91 -23.77
CA LEU A 27 0.91 24.55 -24.09
C LEU A 27 -0.23 23.52 -24.21
N VAL A 28 -0.10 22.57 -25.14
CA VAL A 28 -1.03 21.43 -25.31
C VAL A 28 -0.62 20.26 -24.38
N GLY A 29 -1.54 19.35 -24.08
CA GLY A 29 -1.35 18.28 -23.07
C GLY A 29 -0.07 17.44 -23.20
N SER A 30 0.38 17.10 -24.43
CA SER A 30 1.64 16.37 -24.64
C SER A 30 2.88 17.22 -24.36
N GLU A 31 2.86 18.51 -24.73
CA GLU A 31 3.98 19.43 -24.53
C GLU A 31 4.19 19.75 -23.04
N LYS A 32 3.09 19.76 -22.27
CA LYS A 32 3.15 19.88 -20.81
C LYS A 32 3.87 18.69 -20.18
N ILE A 33 3.59 17.46 -20.64
CA ILE A 33 4.25 16.26 -20.12
C ILE A 33 5.76 16.34 -20.38
N ASP A 34 6.17 16.67 -21.61
CA ASP A 34 7.59 16.79 -21.98
C ASP A 34 8.33 17.85 -21.17
N PHE A 35 7.67 18.97 -20.86
CA PHE A 35 8.23 19.98 -19.95
C PHE A 35 8.44 19.40 -18.55
N PHE A 36 7.41 18.78 -17.98
CA PHE A 36 7.44 18.25 -16.62
C PHE A 36 8.24 16.97 -16.42
N ASP A 37 8.74 16.35 -17.49
CA ASP A 37 9.67 15.21 -17.45
C ASP A 37 11.06 15.58 -16.91
N LYS A 38 11.40 16.87 -16.91
CA LYS A 38 12.68 17.37 -16.36
C LYS A 38 12.49 18.20 -15.09
N GLU A 39 11.25 18.47 -14.71
CA GLU A 39 10.94 19.35 -13.59
C GLU A 39 10.73 18.58 -12.29
N CYS A 40 11.58 18.90 -11.32
CA CYS A 40 11.43 18.51 -9.92
C CYS A 40 10.55 19.56 -9.21
N SER A 41 9.24 19.39 -9.28
CA SER A 41 8.26 20.38 -8.81
C SER A 41 8.27 20.48 -7.28
N LYS A 42 8.71 21.61 -6.71
CA LYS A 42 8.64 21.87 -5.27
C LYS A 42 7.19 22.19 -4.88
N VAL A 43 6.60 21.37 -4.01
CA VAL A 43 5.24 21.54 -3.50
C VAL A 43 5.26 22.14 -2.08
N ALA A 44 6.13 21.65 -1.21
CA ALA A 44 6.38 22.23 0.11
C ALA A 44 7.89 22.32 0.34
N GLU A 45 8.32 22.99 1.42
CA GLU A 45 9.76 23.15 1.71
C GLU A 45 10.54 21.82 1.71
N HIS A 46 9.93 20.74 2.21
CA HIS A 46 10.52 19.41 2.26
C HIS A 46 9.90 18.39 1.29
N VAL A 47 8.96 18.79 0.42
CA VAL A 47 8.26 17.87 -0.49
C VAL A 47 8.38 18.32 -1.94
N PHE A 48 9.00 17.47 -2.74
CA PHE A 48 9.17 17.64 -4.18
C PHE A 48 8.48 16.48 -4.92
N LEU A 49 7.94 16.79 -6.10
CA LEU A 49 7.11 15.90 -6.89
C LEU A 49 7.65 15.78 -8.32
N GLY A 50 7.66 14.57 -8.87
CA GLY A 50 8.07 14.35 -10.26
C GLY A 50 7.65 13.00 -10.84
N GLY A 51 8.14 12.75 -12.06
CA GLY A 51 8.05 11.45 -12.72
C GLY A 51 9.36 10.68 -12.66
N ASP A 52 9.34 9.45 -13.17
CA ASP A 52 10.49 8.56 -13.32
C ASP A 52 11.62 9.19 -14.16
N ALA A 53 11.25 10.01 -15.15
CA ALA A 53 12.20 10.76 -15.97
C ALA A 53 13.14 11.60 -15.09
N VAL A 54 12.61 12.36 -14.13
CA VAL A 54 13.39 13.15 -13.16
C VAL A 54 14.16 12.24 -12.20
N ALA A 55 13.55 11.13 -11.74
CA ALA A 55 14.15 10.19 -10.80
C ALA A 55 15.48 9.59 -11.30
N LYS A 56 15.67 9.53 -12.63
CA LYS A 56 16.90 9.06 -13.29
C LYS A 56 18.04 10.07 -13.30
N TYR A 57 17.80 11.34 -12.95
CA TYR A 57 18.82 12.40 -12.98
C TYR A 57 19.28 12.78 -11.58
N LYS A 58 20.26 12.03 -11.05
CA LYS A 58 20.86 12.25 -9.73
C LYS A 58 21.28 13.69 -9.45
N ASP A 59 21.82 14.39 -10.45
CA ASP A 59 22.30 15.75 -10.28
C ASP A 59 21.15 16.73 -10.03
N ILE A 60 20.00 16.55 -10.69
CA ILE A 60 18.79 17.35 -10.45
C ILE A 60 18.30 17.12 -9.02
N LEU A 61 18.27 15.86 -8.56
CA LEU A 61 17.87 15.53 -7.19
C LEU A 61 18.82 16.19 -6.16
N LYS A 62 20.13 16.09 -6.38
CA LYS A 62 21.13 16.71 -5.50
C LYS A 62 21.06 18.23 -5.48
N GLN A 63 20.87 18.87 -6.63
CA GLN A 63 20.74 20.33 -6.73
C GLN A 63 19.53 20.85 -5.97
N ASN A 64 18.44 20.08 -5.93
CA ASN A 64 17.26 20.39 -5.13
C ASN A 64 17.41 20.03 -3.63
N GLY A 65 18.56 19.48 -3.23
CA GLY A 65 18.83 19.07 -1.85
C GLY A 65 18.04 17.85 -1.42
N ILE A 66 17.62 16.99 -2.36
CA ILE A 66 16.89 15.76 -2.06
C ILE A 66 17.77 14.82 -1.24
N THR A 67 17.17 14.27 -0.19
CA THR A 67 17.79 13.31 0.75
C THR A 67 17.08 11.96 0.75
N HIS A 68 15.77 11.99 0.48
CA HIS A 68 14.86 10.87 0.60
C HIS A 68 14.05 10.74 -0.69
N VAL A 69 13.80 9.52 -1.16
CA VAL A 69 13.04 9.24 -2.39
C VAL A 69 11.89 8.28 -2.07
N LEU A 70 10.66 8.74 -2.25
CA LEU A 70 9.46 7.90 -2.20
C LEU A 70 9.09 7.49 -3.62
N ASN A 71 9.40 6.23 -3.96
CA ASN A 71 9.06 5.63 -5.24
C ASN A 71 7.70 4.96 -5.15
N CYS A 72 6.68 5.52 -5.80
CA CYS A 72 5.31 5.00 -5.72
C CYS A 72 5.04 3.77 -6.60
N VAL A 73 5.97 3.39 -7.49
CA VAL A 73 5.77 2.34 -8.50
C VAL A 73 7.02 1.50 -8.66
N GLY A 74 7.40 0.77 -7.61
CA GLY A 74 8.55 -0.13 -7.67
C GLY A 74 8.45 -1.17 -8.80
N ILE A 75 7.23 -1.55 -9.22
CA ILE A 75 6.98 -2.62 -10.22
C ILE A 75 7.68 -2.29 -11.53
N VAL A 76 7.78 -1.00 -11.85
CA VAL A 76 8.32 -0.49 -13.11
C VAL A 76 9.58 0.33 -12.90
N CYS A 77 9.66 1.06 -11.78
CA CYS A 77 10.74 2.01 -11.50
C CYS A 77 11.66 1.44 -10.42
N PRO A 78 12.94 1.15 -10.71
CA PRO A 78 13.90 0.73 -9.70
C PRO A 78 14.42 1.90 -8.85
N GLU A 79 15.07 1.58 -7.74
CA GLU A 79 15.78 2.54 -6.88
C GLU A 79 17.13 2.95 -7.51
N TYR A 80 17.11 3.91 -8.43
CA TYR A 80 18.28 4.25 -9.27
C TYR A 80 19.55 4.60 -8.49
N PHE A 81 19.43 5.25 -7.33
CA PHE A 81 20.56 5.82 -6.59
C PHE A 81 20.54 5.47 -5.10
N LYS A 82 20.27 4.21 -4.76
CA LYS A 82 20.15 3.72 -3.37
C LYS A 82 21.36 4.04 -2.47
N SER A 83 22.56 4.19 -3.05
CA SER A 83 23.77 4.60 -2.33
C SER A 83 23.81 6.10 -1.97
N ASN A 84 22.87 6.90 -2.46
CA ASN A 84 22.91 8.36 -2.34
C ASN A 84 21.69 8.96 -1.65
N PHE A 85 20.56 8.28 -1.68
CA PHE A 85 19.32 8.71 -1.06
C PHE A 85 18.74 7.57 -0.24
N VAL A 86 17.99 7.91 0.79
CA VAL A 86 17.17 6.94 1.52
C VAL A 86 15.92 6.68 0.69
N TYR A 87 15.67 5.42 0.33
CA TYR A 87 14.50 5.04 -0.47
C TYR A 87 13.43 4.41 0.42
N GLN A 88 12.18 4.79 0.13
CA GLN A 88 11.00 4.00 0.46
C GLN A 88 10.26 3.71 -0.85
N THR A 89 9.96 2.43 -1.09
CA THR A 89 9.34 1.98 -2.33
C THR A 89 7.97 1.39 -2.04
N LEU A 90 6.95 1.93 -2.71
CA LEU A 90 5.59 1.42 -2.74
C LEU A 90 5.33 0.75 -4.09
N TRP A 91 4.28 -0.07 -4.14
CA TRP A 91 3.98 -0.94 -5.28
C TRP A 91 2.55 -0.70 -5.77
N LEU A 92 2.24 0.56 -6.07
CA LEU A 92 0.90 1.01 -6.47
C LEU A 92 0.65 0.86 -7.97
N TYR A 93 -0.49 0.29 -8.33
CA TYR A 93 -1.03 0.38 -9.68
C TYR A 93 -1.75 1.72 -9.89
N ASP A 94 -1.70 2.26 -11.11
CA ASP A 94 -2.47 3.45 -11.47
C ASP A 94 -3.88 3.06 -11.95
N SER A 95 -4.62 2.39 -11.08
CA SER A 95 -5.96 1.89 -11.37
C SER A 95 -6.97 2.54 -10.43
N PRO A 96 -8.19 2.86 -10.90
CA PRO A 96 -9.28 3.28 -10.02
C PRO A 96 -9.62 2.29 -8.91
N SER A 97 -9.26 1.01 -9.07
CA SER A 97 -9.48 -0.07 -8.10
C SER A 97 -8.36 -0.25 -7.08
N GLU A 98 -7.22 0.42 -7.24
CA GLU A 98 -6.10 0.35 -6.29
C GLU A 98 -6.47 1.08 -5.00
N ASP A 99 -6.26 0.47 -3.83
CA ASP A 99 -6.57 1.08 -2.53
C ASP A 99 -5.41 1.95 -2.04
N ILE A 100 -5.44 3.22 -2.43
CA ILE A 100 -4.46 4.22 -1.98
C ILE A 100 -4.71 4.67 -0.54
N THR A 101 -5.92 4.46 0.00
CA THR A 101 -6.24 4.91 1.36
C THR A 101 -5.50 4.14 2.44
N SER A 102 -5.19 2.87 2.17
CA SER A 102 -4.46 1.99 3.10
C SER A 102 -3.05 2.48 3.42
N ILE A 103 -2.41 3.24 2.52
CA ILE A 103 -0.99 3.64 2.64
C ILE A 103 -0.80 5.10 3.08
N LEU A 104 -1.89 5.86 3.24
CA LEU A 104 -1.79 7.30 3.48
C LEU A 104 -1.00 7.63 4.75
N TYR A 105 -1.26 6.93 5.85
CA TYR A 105 -0.63 7.24 7.13
C TYR A 105 0.86 6.91 7.15
N ASP A 106 1.28 5.81 6.51
CA ASP A 106 2.70 5.50 6.33
C ASP A 106 3.42 6.58 5.50
N VAL A 107 2.73 7.15 4.50
CA VAL A 107 3.26 8.24 3.68
C VAL A 107 3.32 9.54 4.47
N PHE A 108 2.36 9.80 5.36
CA PHE A 108 2.38 10.96 6.23
C PHE A 108 3.54 10.86 7.22
N ASP A 109 3.71 9.71 7.88
CA ASP A 109 4.84 9.43 8.76
C ASP A 109 6.17 9.66 8.03
N TYR A 110 6.30 9.13 6.81
CA TYR A 110 7.48 9.35 5.98
C TYR A 110 7.76 10.83 5.71
N PHE A 111 6.75 11.63 5.34
CA PHE A 111 6.95 13.07 5.11
C PHE A 111 7.24 13.85 6.38
N GLU A 112 6.67 13.47 7.52
CA GLU A 112 7.00 14.08 8.81
C GLU A 112 8.42 13.74 9.24
N ASP A 113 8.84 12.48 9.15
CA ASP A 113 10.18 12.03 9.49
C ASP A 113 11.24 12.76 8.67
N VAL A 114 11.02 12.89 7.36
CA VAL A 114 11.94 13.63 6.48
C VAL A 114 12.02 15.10 6.89
N ARG A 115 10.89 15.72 7.24
CA ARG A 115 10.87 17.12 7.69
C ARG A 115 11.60 17.30 9.01
N GLU A 116 11.38 16.42 9.98
CA GLU A 116 12.01 16.49 11.30
C GLU A 116 13.53 16.33 11.22
N GLN A 117 13.99 15.53 10.27
CA GLN A 117 15.40 15.40 9.91
C GLN A 117 15.95 16.59 9.11
N GLN A 118 15.13 17.62 8.84
CA GLN A 118 15.46 18.76 7.99
C GLN A 118 15.89 18.34 6.57
N GLY A 119 15.40 17.18 6.13
CA GLY A 119 15.60 16.63 4.80
C GLY A 119 14.57 17.13 3.79
N ARG A 120 14.71 16.62 2.57
CA ARG A 120 13.76 16.84 1.47
C ARG A 120 13.45 15.50 0.80
N ALA A 121 12.15 15.25 0.64
CA ALA A 121 11.59 14.07 -0.02
C ALA A 121 11.28 14.39 -1.47
N PHE A 122 11.76 13.54 -2.38
CA PHE A 122 11.30 13.50 -3.76
C PHE A 122 10.34 12.34 -3.93
N VAL A 123 9.11 12.64 -4.35
CA VAL A 123 8.03 11.68 -4.51
C VAL A 123 7.74 11.51 -5.99
N HIS A 124 7.81 10.28 -6.49
CA HIS A 124 7.57 10.04 -7.90
C HIS A 124 6.77 8.78 -8.16
N CYS A 125 6.02 8.81 -9.25
CA CYS A 125 5.50 7.61 -9.89
C CYS A 125 6.13 7.52 -11.30
N TYR A 126 5.42 6.93 -12.27
CA TYR A 126 5.93 6.84 -13.62
C TYR A 126 5.95 8.22 -14.31
N GLN A 127 4.80 8.89 -14.45
CA GLN A 127 4.70 10.21 -15.10
C GLN A 127 4.66 11.39 -14.12
N GLY A 128 4.46 11.13 -12.82
CA GLY A 128 4.21 12.19 -11.84
C GLY A 128 2.87 12.88 -12.05
N VAL A 129 1.84 12.12 -12.45
CA VAL A 129 0.50 12.62 -12.80
C VAL A 129 -0.56 12.22 -11.77
N SER A 130 -0.61 10.94 -11.38
CA SER A 130 -1.72 10.38 -10.58
C SER A 130 -1.30 9.80 -9.21
N ARG A 131 -0.58 8.67 -9.14
CA ARG A 131 -0.18 8.04 -7.85
C ARG A 131 0.57 8.97 -6.89
N SER A 132 1.70 9.52 -7.33
CA SER A 132 2.52 10.39 -6.47
C SER A 132 1.82 11.70 -6.12
N THR A 133 1.02 12.25 -7.04
CA THR A 133 0.27 13.49 -6.81
C THR A 133 -0.83 13.27 -5.78
N SER A 134 -1.52 12.13 -5.83
CA SER A 134 -2.58 11.75 -4.88
C SER A 134 -2.05 11.65 -3.45
N LEU A 135 -0.85 11.08 -3.28
CA LEU A 135 -0.17 11.01 -1.98
C LEU A 135 0.25 12.39 -1.45
N VAL A 136 0.70 13.29 -2.32
CA VAL A 136 1.03 14.67 -1.91
C VAL A 136 -0.23 15.47 -1.57
N ILE A 137 -1.30 15.32 -2.36
CA ILE A 137 -2.61 15.96 -2.09
C ILE A 137 -3.14 15.54 -0.73
N SER A 138 -3.19 14.23 -0.45
CA SER A 138 -3.72 13.71 0.82
C SER A 138 -2.94 14.21 2.03
N TYR A 139 -1.62 14.34 1.90
CA TYR A 139 -0.76 14.88 2.94
C TYR A 139 -1.05 16.36 3.21
N LEU A 140 -1.20 17.19 2.16
CA LEU A 140 -1.60 18.60 2.32
C LEU A 140 -2.99 18.74 2.94
N MET A 141 -3.94 17.88 2.55
CA MET A 141 -5.28 17.86 3.13
C MET A 141 -5.24 17.63 4.65
N TRP A 142 -4.43 16.68 5.11
CA TRP A 142 -4.27 16.40 6.54
C TRP A 142 -3.53 17.54 7.24
N ARG A 143 -2.34 17.88 6.76
CA ARG A 143 -1.42 18.75 7.49
C ARG A 143 -1.87 20.21 7.54
N GLU A 144 -2.37 20.73 6.42
CA GLU A 144 -2.84 22.11 6.33
C GLU A 144 -4.33 22.26 6.65
N GLY A 145 -5.03 21.15 6.87
CA GLY A 145 -6.48 21.15 6.98
C GLY A 145 -7.17 21.67 5.71
N GLN A 146 -6.54 21.50 4.54
CA GLN A 146 -7.08 21.92 3.24
C GLN A 146 -8.14 20.97 2.71
N SER A 147 -9.16 21.51 2.04
CA SER A 147 -10.09 20.64 1.32
C SER A 147 -9.36 19.91 0.17
N PHE A 148 -9.95 18.83 -0.34
CA PHE A 148 -9.44 18.13 -1.52
C PHE A 148 -9.26 19.11 -2.69
N ASP A 149 -10.23 19.98 -2.93
CA ASP A 149 -10.18 20.94 -4.03
C ASP A 149 -9.05 21.97 -3.84
N ASP A 150 -8.85 22.46 -2.61
CA ASP A 150 -7.77 23.41 -2.30
C ASP A 150 -6.39 22.75 -2.44
N ALA A 151 -6.23 21.55 -1.87
CA ALA A 151 -4.97 20.80 -1.93
C ALA A 151 -4.66 20.36 -3.37
N PHE A 152 -5.65 19.89 -4.11
CA PHE A 152 -5.53 19.56 -5.53
C PHE A 152 -5.13 20.80 -6.34
N GLY A 153 -5.81 21.93 -6.17
CA GLY A 153 -5.48 23.18 -6.86
C GLY A 153 -4.06 23.65 -6.55
N TYR A 154 -3.62 23.49 -5.31
CA TYR A 154 -2.26 23.82 -4.89
C TYR A 154 -1.20 22.93 -5.58
N VAL A 155 -1.40 21.61 -5.59
CA VAL A 155 -0.47 20.68 -6.27
C VAL A 155 -0.50 20.89 -7.78
N LYS A 156 -1.68 21.15 -8.36
CA LYS A 156 -1.84 21.48 -9.79
C LYS A 156 -1.08 22.74 -10.17
N ALA A 157 -1.08 23.77 -9.31
CA ALA A 157 -0.31 24.97 -9.53
C ALA A 157 1.21 24.73 -9.49
N ALA A 158 1.69 23.82 -8.63
CA ALA A 158 3.10 23.41 -8.59
C ALA A 158 3.50 22.48 -9.75
N ARG A 159 2.57 21.63 -10.23
CA ARG A 159 2.75 20.69 -11.34
C ARG A 159 1.46 20.56 -12.15
N ASP A 160 1.39 21.28 -13.27
CA ASP A 160 0.15 21.46 -14.06
C ASP A 160 -0.36 20.18 -14.73
N ILE A 161 0.48 19.13 -14.84
CA ILE A 161 0.02 17.82 -15.31
C ILE A 161 -0.61 16.95 -14.21
N THR A 162 -0.80 17.48 -13.00
CA THR A 162 -1.45 16.75 -11.90
C THR A 162 -2.87 16.36 -12.28
N ASP A 163 -3.15 15.07 -12.30
CA ASP A 163 -4.45 14.51 -12.65
C ASP A 163 -4.60 13.12 -12.01
N PRO A 164 -4.92 13.05 -10.70
CA PRO A 164 -5.26 11.79 -10.03
C PRO A 164 -6.33 11.04 -10.79
N ASN A 165 -6.16 9.72 -10.95
CA ASN A 165 -7.23 8.92 -11.54
C ASN A 165 -8.52 9.03 -10.70
N ILE A 166 -9.67 8.79 -11.35
CA ILE A 166 -10.98 9.01 -10.72
C ILE A 166 -11.18 8.20 -9.43
N GLY A 167 -10.62 6.99 -9.35
CA GLY A 167 -10.71 6.16 -8.15
C GLY A 167 -9.95 6.77 -6.98
N PHE A 168 -8.73 7.27 -7.21
CA PHE A 168 -7.97 7.98 -6.18
C PHE A 168 -8.66 9.26 -5.74
N SER A 169 -9.17 10.07 -6.67
CA SER A 169 -9.95 11.27 -6.34
C SER A 169 -11.15 10.94 -5.45
N CYS A 170 -11.93 9.90 -5.82
CA CYS A 170 -13.06 9.43 -5.02
C CYS A 170 -12.62 8.95 -3.62
N GLN A 171 -11.54 8.18 -3.54
CA GLN A 171 -10.97 7.70 -2.28
C GLN A 171 -10.49 8.85 -1.38
N LEU A 172 -9.88 9.89 -1.93
CA LEU A 172 -9.46 11.08 -1.16
C LEU A 172 -10.65 11.93 -0.69
N LEU A 173 -11.71 12.05 -1.51
CA LEU A 173 -12.95 12.69 -1.09
C LEU A 173 -13.67 11.90 0.02
N GLN A 174 -13.64 10.57 -0.05
CA GLN A 174 -14.15 9.70 1.02
C GLN A 174 -13.32 9.84 2.30
N TYR A 175 -11.99 9.88 2.18
CA TYR A 175 -11.08 10.19 3.28
C TYR A 175 -11.41 11.54 3.93
N GLN A 176 -11.59 12.59 3.13
CA GLN A 176 -11.99 13.90 3.63
C GLN A 176 -13.29 13.83 4.43
N LYS A 177 -14.33 13.18 3.87
CA LYS A 177 -15.61 13.00 4.57
C LYS A 177 -15.41 12.26 5.88
N ARG A 178 -14.59 11.21 5.90
CA ARG A 178 -14.28 10.39 7.07
C ARG A 178 -13.63 11.20 8.20
N VAL A 179 -12.64 12.04 7.87
CA VAL A 179 -11.88 12.80 8.89
C VAL A 179 -12.50 14.15 9.27
N ARG A 180 -13.47 14.66 8.48
CA ARG A 180 -14.15 15.94 8.73
C ARG A 180 -15.61 15.81 9.15
N ALA A 181 -16.22 14.63 9.06
CA ALA A 181 -17.63 14.46 9.39
C ALA A 181 -17.88 14.80 10.87
N SER A 182 -18.67 15.85 11.08
CA SER A 182 -19.34 16.13 12.34
C SER A 182 -20.77 16.60 12.04
N PRO A 183 -21.81 15.85 12.46
CA PRO A 183 -21.79 14.54 13.10
C PRO A 183 -21.43 13.40 12.13
N LEU A 184 -20.93 12.28 12.67
CA LEU A 184 -20.59 11.08 11.91
C LEU A 184 -21.83 10.53 11.18
N SER A 185 -21.72 10.30 9.86
CA SER A 185 -22.73 9.56 9.08
C SER A 185 -22.95 8.15 9.67
N PRO A 186 -24.15 7.55 9.60
CA PRO A 186 -24.40 6.18 10.05
C PRO A 186 -23.44 5.13 9.47
N SER A 187 -23.01 5.31 8.22
CA SER A 187 -21.99 4.47 7.55
C SER A 187 -20.57 4.62 8.11
N LEU A 188 -20.35 5.57 9.02
CA LEU A 188 -19.08 5.81 9.72
C LEU A 188 -19.14 5.37 11.20
N LEU A 189 -20.25 4.78 11.65
CA LEU A 189 -20.43 4.32 13.04
C LEU A 189 -19.61 3.07 13.38
N LEU A 190 -19.32 2.24 12.38
CA LEU A 190 -18.41 1.12 12.54
C LEU A 190 -17.54 1.03 11.29
N ARG A 191 -16.24 1.07 11.50
CA ARG A 191 -15.23 0.83 10.46
C ARG A 191 -14.38 -0.34 10.90
N MET A 192 -14.23 -1.33 10.03
CA MET A 192 -13.39 -2.48 10.29
C MET A 192 -12.26 -2.50 9.28
N TYR A 193 -11.04 -2.70 9.77
CA TYR A 193 -9.84 -2.83 8.95
C TYR A 193 -9.24 -4.20 9.19
N ARG A 194 -8.68 -4.80 8.14
CA ARG A 194 -7.83 -5.97 8.22
C ARG A 194 -6.39 -5.55 8.03
N VAL A 195 -5.50 -5.99 8.91
CA VAL A 195 -4.06 -5.84 8.70
C VAL A 195 -3.62 -6.84 7.63
N ALA A 196 -3.16 -6.32 6.49
CA ALA A 196 -2.77 -7.13 5.35
C ALA A 196 -1.62 -6.47 4.59
N PRO A 197 -0.83 -7.22 3.79
CA PRO A 197 0.19 -6.61 2.95
C PRO A 197 -0.38 -5.51 2.07
N HIS A 198 0.32 -4.38 2.02
CA HIS A 198 0.01 -3.29 1.10
C HIS A 198 -0.03 -3.81 -0.33
N SER A 199 0.99 -4.60 -0.70
CA SER A 199 1.16 -5.15 -2.05
C SER A 199 1.72 -6.58 -2.02
N PRO A 200 1.37 -7.43 -3.00
CA PRO A 200 1.96 -8.77 -3.14
C PRO A 200 3.46 -8.77 -3.47
N TYR A 201 4.03 -7.61 -3.83
CA TYR A 201 5.48 -7.40 -4.07
C TYR A 201 6.24 -7.01 -2.80
N ASP A 202 5.53 -6.62 -1.73
CA ASP A 202 6.11 -6.36 -0.42
C ASP A 202 5.22 -6.95 0.69
N PRO A 203 5.34 -8.28 0.92
CA PRO A 203 4.47 -8.99 1.85
C PRO A 203 4.69 -8.59 3.32
N LEU A 204 5.79 -7.90 3.64
CA LEU A 204 6.12 -7.51 5.01
C LEU A 204 5.66 -6.08 5.33
N HIS A 205 5.42 -5.25 4.32
CA HIS A 205 4.79 -3.96 4.51
C HIS A 205 3.29 -4.12 4.70
N LEU A 206 2.85 -4.32 5.95
CA LEU A 206 1.45 -4.46 6.30
C LEU A 206 0.77 -3.09 6.51
N THR A 207 -0.46 -2.96 6.04
CA THR A 207 -1.29 -1.76 6.20
C THR A 207 -2.72 -2.12 6.62
N PRO A 208 -3.46 -1.19 7.27
CA PRO A 208 -4.87 -1.40 7.58
C PRO A 208 -5.73 -1.21 6.31
N LYS A 209 -6.25 -2.31 5.77
CA LYS A 209 -7.18 -2.30 4.62
C LYS A 209 -8.62 -2.30 5.11
N MET A 210 -9.39 -1.27 4.72
CA MET A 210 -10.77 -1.12 5.16
C MET A 210 -11.68 -2.17 4.50
N LEU A 211 -12.55 -2.80 5.29
CA LEU A 211 -13.50 -3.80 4.79
C LEU A 211 -14.79 -3.14 4.30
N ASN A 212 -15.33 -3.65 3.19
CA ASN A 212 -16.60 -3.19 2.64
C ASN A 212 -17.81 -3.71 3.43
N ASP A 213 -17.70 -4.89 4.03
CA ASP A 213 -18.75 -5.50 4.85
C ASP A 213 -18.20 -5.85 6.24
N PRO A 214 -18.27 -4.90 7.19
CA PRO A 214 -17.72 -5.13 8.52
C PRO A 214 -18.69 -5.98 9.34
N SER A 215 -18.42 -7.28 9.40
CA SER A 215 -19.23 -8.28 10.12
C SER A 215 -18.37 -9.15 11.03
N PRO A 216 -18.96 -9.76 12.09
CA PRO A 216 -18.25 -10.72 12.93
C PRO A 216 -17.64 -11.90 12.13
N SER A 217 -18.30 -12.32 11.04
CA SER A 217 -17.80 -13.39 10.16
C SER A 217 -16.53 -13.03 9.40
N ALA A 218 -16.17 -11.75 9.31
CA ALA A 218 -14.92 -11.31 8.68
C ALA A 218 -13.70 -11.51 9.59
N LEU A 219 -13.88 -11.72 10.90
CA LEU A 219 -12.80 -11.99 11.84
C LEU A 219 -12.18 -13.37 11.56
N ASP A 220 -10.95 -13.38 11.05
CA ASP A 220 -10.19 -14.59 10.74
C ASP A 220 -9.11 -14.82 11.81
N SER A 221 -9.10 -16.00 12.43
CA SER A 221 -8.12 -16.38 13.46
C SER A 221 -6.65 -16.18 13.07
N ARG A 222 -6.35 -16.11 11.76
CA ARG A 222 -5.00 -15.96 11.23
C ARG A 222 -4.53 -14.51 11.13
N GLY A 223 -5.43 -13.54 11.36
CA GLY A 223 -5.22 -12.13 11.10
C GLY A 223 -5.29 -11.23 12.34
N ALA A 224 -5.03 -9.95 12.13
CA ALA A 224 -5.34 -8.87 13.06
C ALA A 224 -6.31 -7.90 12.40
N PHE A 225 -7.23 -7.35 13.20
CA PHE A 225 -8.32 -6.50 12.73
C PHE A 225 -8.53 -5.31 13.66
N ILE A 226 -8.77 -4.14 13.07
CA ILE A 226 -9.05 -2.92 13.81
C ILE A 226 -10.52 -2.59 13.64
N ILE A 227 -11.28 -2.58 14.74
CA ILE A 227 -12.70 -2.20 14.76
C ILE A 227 -12.80 -0.83 15.41
N HIS A 228 -13.15 0.17 14.62
CA HIS A 228 -13.28 1.54 15.07
C HIS A 228 -14.76 1.93 15.13
N ILE A 229 -15.22 2.26 16.34
CA ILE A 229 -16.52 2.87 16.62
C ILE A 229 -16.33 4.24 17.29
N PRO A 230 -17.34 5.14 17.31
CA PRO A 230 -17.19 6.49 17.86
C PRO A 230 -16.62 6.58 19.28
N SER A 231 -16.83 5.57 20.12
CA SER A 231 -16.39 5.57 21.53
C SER A 231 -15.08 4.82 21.77
N SER A 232 -14.63 3.95 20.86
CA SER A 232 -13.52 3.02 21.10
C SER A 232 -12.92 2.47 19.81
N ILE A 233 -11.65 2.08 19.90
CA ILE A 233 -10.96 1.28 18.89
C ILE A 233 -10.60 -0.06 19.52
N TYR A 234 -11.04 -1.14 18.89
CA TYR A 234 -10.68 -2.50 19.28
C TYR A 234 -9.60 -3.03 18.33
N ALA A 235 -8.47 -3.43 18.90
CA ALA A 235 -7.41 -4.17 18.24
C ALA A 235 -7.66 -5.67 18.47
N TRP A 236 -8.34 -6.32 17.52
CA TRP A 236 -8.68 -7.74 17.62
C TRP A 236 -7.56 -8.60 17.00
N ILE A 237 -7.07 -9.57 17.76
CA ILE A 237 -5.93 -10.42 17.39
C ILE A 237 -6.37 -11.88 17.36
N GLY A 238 -6.25 -12.51 16.18
CA GLY A 238 -6.59 -13.92 15.99
C GLY A 238 -5.61 -14.85 16.70
N LYS A 239 -6.08 -15.99 17.23
CA LYS A 239 -5.26 -16.94 18.00
C LYS A 239 -4.19 -17.66 17.17
N ARG A 240 -4.31 -17.63 15.85
CA ARG A 240 -3.38 -18.19 14.85
C ARG A 240 -2.64 -17.09 14.08
N SER A 241 -2.69 -15.84 14.56
CA SER A 241 -1.98 -14.72 13.95
C SER A 241 -0.50 -14.74 14.34
N ASP A 242 0.34 -14.22 13.45
CA ASP A 242 1.76 -14.02 13.73
C ASP A 242 1.95 -12.81 14.66
N THR A 243 2.91 -12.88 15.58
CA THR A 243 3.33 -11.76 16.43
C THR A 243 3.66 -10.48 15.68
N ILE A 244 4.05 -10.58 14.40
CA ILE A 244 4.26 -9.44 13.52
C ILE A 244 2.94 -8.68 13.29
N MET A 245 1.82 -9.38 13.07
CA MET A 245 0.52 -8.76 12.84
C MET A 245 0.07 -7.92 14.03
N GLU A 246 0.27 -8.40 15.26
CA GLU A 246 -0.03 -7.64 16.48
C GLU A 246 0.75 -6.32 16.56
N ARG A 247 2.05 -6.34 16.18
CA ARG A 247 2.88 -5.13 16.18
C ARG A 247 2.40 -4.11 15.15
N TYR A 248 2.08 -4.56 13.95
CA TYR A 248 1.56 -3.70 12.88
C TYR A 248 0.16 -3.17 13.21
N ASP A 249 -0.71 -4.00 13.78
CA ASP A 249 -2.04 -3.60 14.24
C ASP A 249 -1.94 -2.45 15.25
N ARG A 250 -1.08 -2.59 16.26
CA ARG A 250 -0.83 -1.52 17.23
C ARG A 250 -0.30 -0.24 16.57
N GLY A 251 0.63 -0.35 15.62
CA GLY A 251 1.15 0.79 14.85
C GLY A 251 0.04 1.49 14.05
N ALA A 252 -0.77 0.73 13.33
CA ALA A 252 -1.90 1.21 12.56
C ALA A 252 -2.98 1.87 13.44
N VAL A 253 -3.25 1.32 14.63
CA VAL A 253 -4.14 1.95 15.62
C VAL A 253 -3.57 3.30 16.07
N CYS A 254 -2.27 3.38 16.39
CA CYS A 254 -1.63 4.65 16.74
C CYS A 254 -1.75 5.69 15.62
N GLN A 255 -1.54 5.27 14.37
CA GLN A 255 -1.73 6.13 13.20
C GLN A 255 -3.18 6.61 13.07
N ILE A 256 -4.17 5.71 13.15
CA ILE A 256 -5.60 6.09 13.07
C ILE A 256 -5.95 7.10 14.16
N VAL A 257 -5.53 6.86 15.41
CA VAL A 257 -5.78 7.77 16.54
C VAL A 257 -5.14 9.13 16.28
N HIS A 258 -3.88 9.14 15.83
CA HIS A 258 -3.13 10.37 15.56
C HIS A 258 -3.74 11.18 14.40
N TYR A 259 -3.86 10.55 13.23
CA TYR A 259 -4.23 11.21 11.98
C TYR A 259 -5.72 11.55 11.90
N GLU A 260 -6.59 10.72 12.47
CA GLU A 260 -8.04 10.97 12.50
C GLU A 260 -8.50 11.65 13.79
N LYS A 261 -7.59 11.97 14.72
CA LYS A 261 -7.87 12.65 16.00
C LYS A 261 -8.95 11.93 16.83
N VAL A 262 -8.92 10.60 16.84
CA VAL A 262 -9.91 9.78 17.55
C VAL A 262 -9.76 9.98 19.05
N GLN A 263 -10.87 10.28 19.72
CA GLN A 263 -10.95 10.38 21.17
C GLN A 263 -11.72 9.15 21.68
N GLY A 264 -11.00 8.09 22.05
CA GLY A 264 -11.63 6.84 22.48
C GLY A 264 -10.67 5.92 23.21
N LEU A 265 -11.23 4.91 23.88
CA LEU A 265 -10.44 3.84 24.49
C LEU A 265 -9.86 2.93 23.41
N ILE A 266 -8.59 2.57 23.55
CA ILE A 266 -7.94 1.54 22.74
C ILE A 266 -7.95 0.26 23.55
N ILE A 267 -8.57 -0.79 23.02
CA ILE A 267 -8.76 -2.06 23.72
C ILE A 267 -8.21 -3.19 22.84
N THR A 268 -7.23 -3.92 23.35
CA THR A 268 -6.77 -5.15 22.70
C THR A 268 -7.69 -6.30 23.09
N VAL A 269 -8.12 -7.07 22.09
CA VAL A 269 -9.04 -8.20 22.25
C VAL A 269 -8.43 -9.42 21.58
N MET A 270 -8.26 -10.51 22.34
CA MET A 270 -7.77 -11.77 21.79
C MET A 270 -8.94 -12.66 21.37
N GLU A 271 -8.79 -13.41 20.28
CA GLU A 271 -9.80 -14.38 19.86
C GLU A 271 -10.10 -15.40 20.97
N GLY A 272 -11.38 -15.51 21.35
CA GLY A 272 -11.84 -16.36 22.45
C GLY A 272 -11.88 -15.67 23.82
N GLU A 273 -11.36 -14.44 23.93
CA GLU A 273 -11.41 -13.59 25.12
C GLU A 273 -12.22 -12.31 24.87
N GLU A 274 -13.12 -12.31 23.86
CA GLU A 274 -13.93 -11.15 23.54
C GLU A 274 -14.91 -10.81 24.67
N PRO A 275 -14.83 -9.60 25.26
CA PRO A 275 -15.82 -9.18 26.25
C PRO A 275 -17.18 -8.99 25.59
N LEU A 276 -18.29 -9.17 26.33
CA LEU A 276 -19.64 -9.06 25.75
C LEU A 276 -19.87 -7.73 25.02
N TYR A 277 -19.36 -6.62 25.56
CA TYR A 277 -19.49 -5.29 24.96
C TYR A 277 -18.73 -5.12 23.64
N PHE A 278 -17.77 -6.01 23.31
CA PHE A 278 -17.13 -6.01 21.99
C PHE A 278 -18.15 -6.35 20.91
N TRP A 279 -19.02 -7.33 21.15
CA TRP A 279 -20.02 -7.77 20.18
C TRP A 279 -21.13 -6.74 19.97
N ASP A 280 -21.43 -5.93 20.99
CA ASP A 280 -22.38 -4.81 20.90
C ASP A 280 -21.99 -3.77 19.83
N ALA A 281 -20.69 -3.68 19.49
CA ALA A 281 -20.22 -2.83 18.39
C ALA A 281 -20.90 -3.21 17.05
N PHE A 282 -21.05 -4.52 16.78
CA PHE A 282 -21.67 -5.03 15.56
C PHE A 282 -23.20 -5.00 15.62
N SER A 283 -23.78 -5.23 16.81
CA SER A 283 -25.24 -5.28 16.99
C SER A 283 -25.94 -3.92 16.78
N ASN A 284 -25.28 -2.81 17.10
CA ASN A 284 -25.83 -1.47 16.85
C ASN A 284 -25.76 -1.06 15.37
N PHE A 285 -24.95 -1.75 14.56
CA PHE A 285 -24.73 -1.46 13.14
C PHE A 285 -25.70 -2.22 12.22
N LEU A 286 -25.98 -3.50 12.51
CA LEU A 286 -26.86 -4.36 11.70
C LEU A 286 -28.26 -3.77 11.40
N PRO A 287 -29.00 -3.23 12.39
CA PRO A 287 -30.36 -2.70 12.18
C PRO A 287 -30.43 -1.47 11.27
N LEU A 288 -29.32 -0.73 11.14
CA LEU A 288 -29.21 0.47 10.30
C LEU A 288 -28.91 0.11 8.84
N MET A 289 -28.11 -0.92 8.60
CA MET A 289 -27.79 -1.43 7.25
C MET A 289 -29.02 -2.08 6.58
N GLU A 290 -29.83 -2.82 7.32
CA GLU A 290 -31.09 -3.39 6.80
C GLU A 290 -32.08 -2.30 6.36
N LYS A 291 -32.14 -1.17 7.07
CA LYS A 291 -32.97 -0.02 6.68
C LYS A 291 -32.49 0.68 5.41
N LEU A 292 -31.17 0.73 5.17
CA LEU A 292 -30.58 1.32 3.95
C LEU A 292 -30.73 0.42 2.73
N LYS A 293 -30.56 -0.91 2.90
CA LYS A 293 -30.76 -1.90 1.81
C LYS A 293 -32.21 -1.95 1.31
N ASN A 294 -33.18 -1.72 2.20
CA ASN A 294 -34.61 -1.75 1.84
C ASN A 294 -35.13 -0.46 1.16
N GLY A 295 -34.27 0.56 0.98
CA GLY A 295 -34.65 1.87 0.41
C GLY A 295 -34.06 2.21 -0.96
N GLY A 296 -33.31 1.30 -1.60
CA GLY A 296 -32.69 1.53 -2.91
C GLY A 296 -33.23 0.56 -3.97
N ASP A 297 -33.80 1.09 -5.04
CA ASP A 297 -34.31 0.31 -6.17
C ASP A 297 -33.21 -0.57 -6.79
N ALA A 298 -33.52 -1.85 -6.93
CA ALA A 298 -32.65 -2.87 -7.49
C ALA A 298 -32.45 -2.66 -9.00
N ILE A 299 -31.20 -2.51 -9.43
CA ILE A 299 -30.79 -2.66 -10.83
C ILE A 299 -29.95 -3.92 -10.91
N GLU A 300 -30.53 -5.00 -11.46
CA GLU A 300 -29.81 -6.21 -11.83
C GLU A 300 -28.79 -5.91 -12.94
N SER A 301 -27.52 -6.24 -12.72
CA SER A 301 -26.54 -6.32 -13.81
C SER A 301 -26.12 -7.77 -14.06
N SER A 302 -26.59 -8.29 -15.19
CA SER A 302 -26.22 -9.56 -15.81
C SER A 302 -24.69 -9.66 -16.04
N SER A 303 -24.07 -10.70 -15.48
CA SER A 303 -22.69 -11.10 -15.75
C SER A 303 -22.60 -11.86 -17.09
N LYS A 304 -21.98 -11.26 -18.11
CA LYS A 304 -21.43 -11.97 -19.27
C LYS A 304 -19.91 -12.02 -19.15
N VAL A 305 -19.39 -13.21 -18.86
CA VAL A 305 -17.97 -13.55 -18.96
C VAL A 305 -17.55 -13.41 -20.43
N LYS A 306 -16.47 -12.67 -20.70
CA LYS A 306 -15.78 -12.66 -21.99
C LYS A 306 -14.36 -13.16 -21.77
N ASP A 307 -14.02 -14.24 -22.47
CA ASP A 307 -12.68 -14.76 -22.63
C ASP A 307 -11.77 -13.74 -23.33
N TYR A 308 -10.51 -13.67 -22.89
CA TYR A 308 -9.40 -13.07 -23.65
C TYR A 308 -8.24 -14.07 -23.76
N PRO A 309 -7.51 -14.05 -24.90
CA PRO A 309 -6.68 -15.16 -25.35
C PRO A 309 -5.26 -15.14 -24.77
N ASP A 310 -4.73 -16.35 -24.59
CA ASP A 310 -3.32 -16.66 -24.40
C ASP A 310 -2.48 -16.20 -25.60
N GLU A 311 -1.40 -15.45 -25.34
CA GLU A 311 -0.06 -15.60 -25.96
C GLU A 311 0.80 -14.35 -25.71
N VAL A 312 1.72 -14.42 -24.75
CA VAL A 312 3.03 -13.74 -24.86
C VAL A 312 4.10 -14.70 -24.36
N SER A 313 4.80 -15.31 -25.30
CA SER A 313 6.01 -16.10 -25.10
C SER A 313 7.19 -15.17 -24.78
N HIS A 314 7.93 -15.42 -23.67
CA HIS A 314 9.15 -14.64 -23.37
C HIS A 314 10.44 -15.46 -23.61
N PRO A 315 11.23 -15.14 -24.64
CA PRO A 315 12.34 -15.96 -25.18
C PRO A 315 13.67 -15.89 -24.40
N ARG A 316 13.66 -15.57 -23.10
CA ARG A 316 14.88 -15.56 -22.25
C ARG A 316 15.04 -16.82 -21.39
N ILE A 317 13.94 -17.35 -20.84
CA ILE A 317 13.95 -18.59 -20.05
C ILE A 317 14.15 -19.81 -20.96
N LEU A 318 13.51 -19.84 -22.13
CA LEU A 318 13.74 -20.91 -23.12
C LEU A 318 15.16 -20.89 -23.69
N ARG A 319 15.80 -19.71 -23.82
CA ARG A 319 17.23 -19.62 -24.17
C ARG A 319 18.15 -20.08 -23.05
N TRP A 320 17.78 -19.88 -21.79
CA TRP A 320 18.54 -20.38 -20.64
C TRP A 320 18.41 -21.91 -20.46
N LEU A 321 17.19 -22.45 -20.61
CA LEU A 321 16.92 -23.89 -20.59
C LEU A 321 17.51 -24.62 -21.82
N ALA A 322 17.42 -24.03 -23.01
CA ALA A 322 17.99 -24.59 -24.24
C ALA A 322 19.52 -24.49 -24.30
N ALA A 323 20.14 -23.48 -23.67
CA ALA A 323 21.60 -23.39 -23.56
C ALA A 323 22.20 -24.44 -22.59
N LYS A 324 21.36 -25.14 -21.82
CA LYS A 324 21.78 -26.13 -20.80
C LYS A 324 21.31 -27.56 -21.10
N SER A 325 20.80 -27.84 -22.30
CA SER A 325 20.20 -29.13 -22.66
C SER A 325 21.17 -30.29 -22.95
N ASN A 326 22.48 -30.16 -22.73
CA ASN A 326 23.43 -31.23 -23.07
C ASN A 326 24.51 -31.61 -22.04
N THR A 327 24.36 -31.28 -20.75
CA THR A 327 25.20 -31.86 -19.69
C THR A 327 24.48 -31.97 -18.35
N ARG A 328 24.60 -33.15 -17.70
CA ARG A 328 24.03 -33.50 -16.38
C ARG A 328 24.26 -32.40 -15.32
N ILE A 329 23.18 -31.92 -14.71
CA ILE A 329 23.17 -30.96 -13.59
C ILE A 329 23.49 -31.72 -12.27
N LYS A 330 24.33 -31.16 -11.39
CA LYS A 330 24.67 -31.73 -10.08
C LYS A 330 23.99 -30.93 -8.96
N ALA A 331 23.64 -31.59 -7.85
CA ALA A 331 22.89 -31.01 -6.73
C ALA A 331 23.50 -29.74 -6.11
N VAL A 332 24.81 -29.55 -6.18
CA VAL A 332 25.49 -28.32 -5.71
C VAL A 332 25.00 -27.05 -6.42
N ASP A 333 24.39 -27.17 -7.61
CA ASP A 333 23.84 -26.05 -8.35
C ASP A 333 22.48 -25.56 -7.80
N PHE A 334 21.83 -26.34 -6.93
CA PHE A 334 20.57 -25.98 -6.25
C PHE A 334 20.76 -25.46 -4.82
N PHE A 335 21.88 -25.79 -4.18
CA PHE A 335 22.10 -25.56 -2.74
C PHE A 335 23.02 -24.39 -2.40
N ASN A 336 23.35 -23.54 -3.38
CA ASN A 336 24.08 -22.31 -3.09
C ASN A 336 23.65 -21.15 -4.02
N PRO A 337 22.49 -20.51 -3.76
CA PRO A 337 22.15 -19.29 -4.46
C PRO A 337 22.93 -18.11 -3.83
N PRO A 338 23.59 -17.26 -4.62
CA PRO A 338 23.99 -15.95 -4.13
C PRO A 338 22.70 -15.13 -3.99
N ASP A 339 22.34 -14.82 -2.75
CA ASP A 339 21.26 -13.91 -2.32
C ASP A 339 19.80 -14.42 -2.38
N ASN A 340 18.97 -13.80 -1.51
CA ASN A 340 17.54 -14.03 -1.25
C ASN A 340 16.59 -14.00 -2.48
N ALA A 341 17.12 -13.75 -3.69
CA ALA A 341 16.35 -13.53 -4.91
C ALA A 341 15.59 -14.76 -5.44
N TYR A 342 15.96 -15.98 -5.02
CA TYR A 342 15.36 -17.21 -5.54
C TYR A 342 14.05 -17.62 -4.84
N VAL A 343 13.78 -17.11 -3.63
CA VAL A 343 12.48 -17.33 -2.96
C VAL A 343 11.37 -16.64 -3.75
N ASP A 344 11.64 -15.43 -4.24
CA ASP A 344 10.69 -14.66 -5.06
C ASP A 344 10.46 -15.31 -6.43
N GLU A 345 11.46 -15.97 -7.03
CA GLU A 345 11.30 -16.74 -8.26
C GLU A 345 10.46 -18.01 -8.08
N ILE A 346 10.63 -18.73 -6.96
CA ILE A 346 9.82 -19.91 -6.63
C ILE A 346 8.35 -19.51 -6.36
N ILE A 347 8.14 -18.38 -5.71
CA ILE A 347 6.81 -17.80 -5.48
C ILE A 347 6.17 -17.33 -6.79
N CYS A 348 6.94 -16.71 -7.69
CA CYS A 348 6.49 -16.39 -9.05
C CYS A 348 6.12 -17.64 -9.86
N LEU A 349 6.86 -18.75 -9.71
CA LEU A 349 6.54 -20.04 -10.33
C LEU A 349 5.26 -20.69 -9.76
N ALA A 350 5.04 -20.59 -8.45
CA ALA A 350 3.82 -21.06 -7.80
C ALA A 350 2.58 -20.25 -8.25
N ARG A 351 2.74 -18.93 -8.41
CA ARG A 351 1.73 -18.01 -8.96
C ARG A 351 1.45 -18.30 -10.45
N ALA A 352 2.48 -18.52 -11.26
CA ALA A 352 2.34 -18.83 -12.69
C ALA A 352 1.69 -20.20 -12.98
N ARG A 353 1.72 -21.13 -12.02
CA ARG A 353 1.08 -22.45 -12.13
C ARG A 353 -0.32 -22.55 -11.53
N GLN A 354 -0.92 -21.44 -11.07
CA GLN A 354 -2.27 -21.40 -10.49
C GLN A 354 -2.53 -22.51 -9.45
N LEU A 355 -1.58 -22.78 -8.55
CA LEU A 355 -1.85 -23.64 -7.40
C LEU A 355 -2.90 -22.94 -6.52
N ALA A 356 -4.16 -23.37 -6.63
CA ALA A 356 -5.32 -22.77 -5.98
C ALA A 356 -5.52 -23.29 -4.55
N TYR A 357 -5.92 -22.41 -3.62
CA TYR A 357 -6.59 -22.82 -2.39
C TYR A 357 -8.02 -23.33 -2.70
N PRO A 358 -8.63 -24.16 -1.84
CA PRO A 358 -10.00 -24.66 -2.01
C PRO A 358 -11.04 -23.54 -2.19
N ASP A 359 -12.13 -23.83 -2.91
CA ASP A 359 -13.15 -22.92 -3.47
C ASP A 359 -13.91 -21.99 -2.49
N ALA A 360 -13.49 -21.90 -1.22
CA ALA A 360 -14.13 -21.06 -0.20
C ALA A 360 -13.61 -19.60 -0.13
N TYR A 361 -12.74 -19.19 -1.06
CA TYR A 361 -12.15 -17.84 -1.10
C TYR A 361 -12.71 -17.03 -2.27
N ASP A 362 -13.16 -15.80 -1.99
CA ASP A 362 -13.67 -14.87 -3.00
C ASP A 362 -12.56 -14.49 -3.99
N VAL A 363 -12.94 -14.37 -5.26
CA VAL A 363 -12.07 -14.42 -6.45
C VAL A 363 -11.04 -13.27 -6.55
N PRO A 364 -11.22 -12.06 -5.99
CA PRO A 364 -10.22 -10.99 -6.05
C PRO A 364 -9.03 -11.13 -5.09
N ASP A 365 -9.15 -11.93 -4.01
CA ASP A 365 -8.21 -11.96 -2.88
C ASP A 365 -7.18 -13.10 -2.93
N LYS A 366 -6.89 -13.63 -4.12
CA LYS A 366 -5.87 -14.68 -4.33
C LYS A 366 -4.44 -14.13 -4.24
N ILE A 367 -4.07 -13.54 -3.11
CA ILE A 367 -2.68 -13.24 -2.75
C ILE A 367 -2.28 -14.15 -1.58
N MET A 368 -1.14 -14.82 -1.70
CA MET A 368 -0.58 -15.65 -0.63
C MET A 368 -0.49 -14.83 0.67
N ASP A 369 -1.15 -15.28 1.74
CA ASP A 369 -1.11 -14.56 3.01
C ASP A 369 0.28 -14.67 3.67
N LEU A 370 0.58 -13.77 4.61
CA LEU A 370 1.86 -13.75 5.32
C LEU A 370 2.12 -15.04 6.11
N ASN A 371 1.08 -15.73 6.57
CA ASN A 371 1.20 -17.04 7.21
C ASN A 371 1.60 -18.11 6.19
N PHE A 372 1.10 -18.08 4.95
CA PHE A 372 1.59 -18.96 3.90
C PHE A 372 3.08 -18.68 3.63
N TYR A 373 3.48 -17.41 3.53
CA TYR A 373 4.89 -17.05 3.33
C TYR A 373 5.78 -17.51 4.48
N ASN A 374 5.40 -17.26 5.74
CA ASN A 374 6.15 -17.69 6.93
C ASN A 374 6.16 -19.20 7.08
N ASN A 375 5.02 -19.88 6.90
CA ASN A 375 4.93 -21.34 6.91
C ASN A 375 5.79 -21.96 5.80
N PHE A 376 5.75 -21.39 4.60
CA PHE A 376 6.59 -21.85 3.48
C PHE A 376 8.07 -21.66 3.81
N LYS A 377 8.45 -20.49 4.33
CA LYS A 377 9.83 -20.15 4.69
C LYS A 377 10.36 -21.02 5.82
N ASP A 378 9.55 -21.32 6.83
CA ASP A 378 9.96 -22.14 7.95
C ASP A 378 10.02 -23.62 7.56
N ARG A 379 9.06 -24.11 6.77
CA ARG A 379 9.11 -25.47 6.19
C ARG A 379 10.31 -25.63 5.26
N TYR A 380 10.65 -24.61 4.48
CA TYR A 380 11.88 -24.58 3.68
C TYR A 380 13.14 -24.66 4.55
N LYS A 381 13.24 -23.88 5.63
CA LYS A 381 14.38 -23.95 6.56
C LYS A 381 14.49 -25.32 7.24
N GLU A 382 13.37 -25.92 7.64
CA GLU A 382 13.34 -27.25 8.25
C GLU A 382 13.81 -28.33 7.28
N LEU A 383 13.28 -28.32 6.05
CA LEU A 383 13.67 -29.26 5.00
C LEU A 383 15.13 -29.05 4.57
N SER A 384 15.62 -27.81 4.55
CA SER A 384 17.04 -27.50 4.32
C SER A 384 17.93 -28.11 5.41
N LYS A 385 17.57 -27.96 6.69
CA LYS A 385 18.30 -28.58 7.80
C LYS A 385 18.30 -30.11 7.74
N LEU A 386 17.17 -30.71 7.36
CA LEU A 386 17.03 -32.16 7.19
C LEU A 386 17.88 -32.68 6.03
N ALA A 387 17.98 -31.92 4.93
CA ALA A 387 18.83 -32.24 3.79
C ALA A 387 20.34 -32.14 4.11
N ASP A 388 20.72 -31.19 4.97
CA ASP A 388 22.11 -30.97 5.40
C ASP A 388 22.57 -31.95 6.50
N THR A 389 21.66 -32.77 7.04
CA THR A 389 21.98 -33.74 8.10
C THR A 389 22.63 -35.00 7.50
N PRO A 390 23.81 -35.44 7.99
CA PRO A 390 24.46 -36.66 7.50
C PRO A 390 23.56 -37.89 7.70
N GLY A 391 23.21 -38.58 6.61
CA GLY A 391 22.27 -39.70 6.63
C GLY A 391 20.79 -39.28 6.64
N GLY A 392 20.49 -38.01 6.36
CA GLY A 392 19.15 -37.47 6.23
C GLY A 392 18.34 -38.09 5.08
N PRO A 393 17.03 -37.80 5.05
CA PRO A 393 16.11 -38.38 4.07
C PRO A 393 16.47 -37.99 2.62
N GLY A 394 16.23 -38.93 1.70
CA GLY A 394 16.53 -38.74 0.28
C GLY A 394 15.63 -37.71 -0.41
N PHE A 395 16.08 -37.24 -1.57
CA PHE A 395 15.43 -36.20 -2.37
C PHE A 395 13.93 -36.44 -2.63
N ASP A 396 13.55 -37.65 -3.05
CA ASP A 396 12.15 -37.99 -3.35
C ASP A 396 11.25 -37.89 -2.11
N TRP A 397 11.80 -38.19 -0.94
CA TRP A 397 11.11 -38.04 0.34
C TRP A 397 10.91 -36.55 0.69
N LEU A 398 11.95 -35.73 0.53
CA LEU A 398 11.88 -34.29 0.77
C LEU A 398 10.88 -33.57 -0.17
N VAL A 399 10.82 -33.99 -1.44
CA VAL A 399 9.85 -33.46 -2.42
C VAL A 399 8.42 -33.90 -2.09
N SER A 400 8.21 -35.12 -1.59
CA SER A 400 6.88 -35.59 -1.18
C SER A 400 6.34 -34.91 0.10
N MET A 401 7.22 -34.28 0.87
CA MET A 401 6.90 -33.59 2.12
C MET A 401 6.61 -32.09 1.94
N PHE A 402 6.92 -31.53 0.76
CA PHE A 402 6.58 -30.18 0.36
C PHE A 402 5.11 -30.12 -0.02
#